data_AF-A0A060CGR6-F1
#
_entry.id   AF-A0A060CGR6-F1
#
_cell.length_a   1.000
_cell.length_b   1.000
_cell.length_c   1.000
_cell.angle_alpha   90.00
_cell.angle_beta   90.00
_cell.angle_gamma   90.00
#
_symmetry.space_group_name_H-M   'P 1'
#
loop_
_entity.id
_entity.type
_entity.pdbx_description
1 polymer ?
#
loop_
_entity_poly.entity_id
_entity_poly.type
_entity_poly.pdbx_seq_one_letter_code
_entity_poly.pdbx_strand_id
1 'polypeptide(L)'
;MWLVTYPNVSGIVTADSDGQHLAADVFHVAEVSASHPDTLVLGERDFSRKSVPRKSAFGNSFISACFALLFGLHISDTQTGLRAFSRSLFNIL
;
A
#
# COMPACT_ATOMS: atom_id res chain seq x y z
N MET A 1 1.27 -19.28 -7.22
CA MET A 1 1.49 -17.96 -6.58
C MET A 1 2.68 -17.29 -7.27
N TRP A 2 2.60 -16.03 -7.70
CA TRP A 2 3.63 -15.39 -8.56
C TRP A 2 5.07 -15.47 -8.01
N LEU A 3 5.26 -15.40 -6.70
CA LEU A 3 6.58 -15.56 -6.05
C LEU A 3 7.19 -16.97 -6.20
N VAL A 4 6.36 -18.00 -6.41
CA VAL A 4 6.81 -19.37 -6.69
C VAL A 4 7.31 -19.47 -8.13
N THR A 5 6.65 -18.78 -9.06
CA THR A 5 7.01 -18.77 -10.48
C THR A 5 8.28 -17.95 -10.76
N TYR A 6 8.52 -16.88 -9.99
CA TYR A 6 9.65 -15.97 -10.18
C TYR A 6 10.57 -15.95 -8.95
N PRO A 7 11.51 -16.91 -8.81
CA PRO A 7 12.32 -17.03 -7.61
C PRO A 7 13.31 -15.88 -7.40
N ASN A 8 13.56 -15.05 -8.41
CA ASN A 8 14.52 -13.95 -8.32
C ASN A 8 13.88 -12.57 -8.05
N VAL A 9 12.55 -12.48 -7.82
CA VAL A 9 11.93 -11.21 -7.42
C VAL A 9 12.06 -10.99 -5.92
N SER A 10 12.33 -9.74 -5.54
CA SER A 10 12.47 -9.29 -4.15
C SER A 10 11.14 -9.02 -3.45
N GLY A 11 10.03 -8.89 -4.20
CA GLY A 11 8.71 -8.61 -3.68
C GLY A 11 7.66 -8.47 -4.77
N ILE A 12 6.46 -8.05 -4.38
CA ILE A 12 5.32 -7.77 -5.27
C ILE A 12 4.83 -6.36 -5.00
N VAL A 13 4.56 -5.60 -6.05
CA VAL A 13 3.80 -4.35 -5.97
C VAL A 13 2.42 -4.54 -6.59
N THR A 14 1.37 -4.09 -5.90
CA THR A 14 0.00 -4.02 -6.41
C THR A 14 -0.38 -2.57 -6.63
N ALA A 15 -1.16 -2.28 -7.67
CA ALA A 15 -1.71 -0.97 -7.93
C ALA A 15 -3.06 -1.12 -8.63
N ASP A 16 -4.05 -0.31 -8.23
CA ASP A 16 -5.34 -0.24 -8.90
C ASP A 16 -5.23 0.62 -10.18
N SER A 17 -5.97 0.25 -11.22
CA SER A 17 -5.97 0.96 -12.50
C SER A 17 -6.97 2.13 -12.55
N ASP A 18 -7.32 2.71 -11.40
CA ASP A 18 -8.35 3.74 -11.27
C ASP A 18 -7.84 5.18 -11.41
N GLY A 19 -6.52 5.35 -11.60
CA GLY A 19 -5.86 6.64 -11.81
C GLY A 19 -5.62 7.45 -10.53
N GLN A 20 -5.78 6.86 -9.34
CA GLN A 20 -5.49 7.53 -8.07
C GLN A 20 -3.99 7.64 -7.77
N HIS A 21 -3.17 6.78 -8.40
CA HIS A 21 -1.72 6.76 -8.31
C HIS A 21 -1.07 6.89 -9.68
N LEU A 22 0.06 7.58 -9.75
CA LEU A 22 0.89 7.69 -10.94
C LEU A 22 1.79 6.46 -11.08
N ALA A 23 2.25 6.17 -12.30
CA ALA A 23 3.26 5.13 -12.51
C ALA A 23 4.54 5.40 -11.69
N ALA A 24 4.91 6.67 -11.51
CA ALA A 24 6.03 7.06 -10.66
C ALA A 24 5.85 6.63 -9.19
N ASP A 25 4.62 6.64 -8.67
CA ASP A 25 4.32 6.22 -7.29
C ASP A 25 4.56 4.71 -7.13
N VAL A 26 4.26 3.91 -8.17
CA VAL A 26 4.54 2.47 -8.20
C VAL A 26 6.04 2.19 -8.10
N PHE A 27 6.86 2.91 -8.88
CA PHE A 27 8.31 2.79 -8.80
C PHE A 27 8.84 3.22 -7.43
N HIS A 28 8.33 4.32 -6.90
CA HIS A 28 8.77 4.83 -5.59
C HIS A 28 8.49 3.82 -4.46
N VAL A 29 7.28 3.26 -4.41
CA VAL A 29 6.92 2.24 -3.42
C VAL A 29 7.76 0.96 -3.60
N ALA A 30 8.10 0.58 -4.84
CA ALA A 30 9.02 -0.52 -5.11
C ALA A 30 10.43 -0.27 -4.55
N GLU A 31 10.99 0.93 -4.75
CA GLU A 31 12.31 1.33 -4.22
C GLU A 31 12.32 1.35 -2.70
N VAL A 32 11.30 1.95 -2.08
CA VAL A 32 11.16 1.98 -0.62
C VAL A 32 11.09 0.56 -0.06
N SER A 33 10.29 -0.32 -0.67
CA SER A 33 10.19 -1.73 -0.25
C SER A 33 11.51 -2.48 -0.40
N ALA A 34 12.28 -2.23 -1.48
CA ALA A 34 13.59 -2.84 -1.66
C ALA A 34 14.62 -2.41 -0.59
N SER A 35 14.51 -1.18 -0.09
CA SER A 35 15.38 -0.66 0.98
C SER A 35 14.97 -1.10 2.40
N HIS A 36 13.73 -1.57 2.57
CA HIS A 36 13.18 -2.03 3.85
C HIS A 36 12.69 -3.48 3.73
N PRO A 37 13.60 -4.46 3.66
CA PRO A 37 13.21 -5.86 3.69
C PRO A 37 12.40 -6.14 4.96
N ASP A 38 11.40 -7.01 4.85
CA ASP A 38 10.48 -7.41 5.95
C ASP A 38 9.36 -6.41 6.28
N THR A 39 9.08 -5.47 5.38
CA THR A 39 8.02 -4.48 5.57
C THR A 39 6.94 -4.53 4.49
N LEU A 40 5.73 -4.15 4.89
CA LEU A 40 4.64 -3.78 3.99
C LEU A 40 4.68 -2.27 3.80
N VAL A 41 4.90 -1.83 2.56
CA VAL A 41 4.85 -0.41 2.21
C VAL A 41 3.50 -0.09 1.61
N LEU A 42 2.84 0.94 2.12
CA LEU A 42 1.54 1.43 1.65
C LEU A 42 1.73 2.77 0.95
N GLY A 43 1.22 2.89 -0.28
CA GLY A 43 1.13 4.19 -0.95
C GLY A 43 -0.10 4.94 -0.46
N GLU A 44 0.03 6.24 -0.18
CA GLU A 44 -1.09 7.08 0.25
C GLU A 44 -1.65 7.88 -0.91
N ARG A 45 -2.98 8.00 -0.99
CA ARG A 45 -3.62 8.90 -1.94
C ARG A 45 -3.57 10.34 -1.46
N ASP A 46 -3.40 11.25 -2.40
CA ASP A 46 -3.56 12.67 -2.13
C ASP A 46 -5.04 13.03 -2.00
N PHE A 47 -5.55 12.97 -0.77
CA PHE A 47 -6.94 13.31 -0.42
C PHE A 47 -7.30 14.79 -0.64
N SER A 48 -6.33 15.66 -0.98
CA SER A 48 -6.61 17.04 -1.39
C SER A 48 -7.10 17.14 -2.84
N ARG A 49 -6.86 16.10 -3.66
CA ARG A 49 -7.28 16.06 -5.07
C ARG A 49 -8.77 15.73 -5.19
N LYS A 50 -9.43 16.38 -6.15
CA LYS A 50 -10.84 16.14 -6.51
C LYS A 50 -11.13 14.73 -7.03
N SER A 51 -10.10 13.96 -7.39
CA SER A 51 -10.25 12.61 -7.95
C SER A 51 -10.72 11.58 -6.93
N VAL A 52 -10.54 11.81 -5.63
CA VAL A 52 -10.95 10.84 -4.59
C VAL A 52 -12.44 11.04 -4.25
N PRO A 53 -13.29 10.00 -4.41
CA PRO A 53 -14.70 10.10 -4.04
C PRO A 53 -14.87 10.39 -2.54
N ARG A 54 -15.60 11.46 -2.20
CA ARG A 54 -15.78 11.90 -0.79
C ARG A 54 -16.31 10.82 0.15
N LYS A 55 -17.13 9.89 -0.36
CA LYS A 55 -17.63 8.74 0.42
C LYS A 55 -16.50 7.78 0.82
N SER A 56 -15.57 7.51 -0.11
CA SER A 56 -14.39 6.66 0.16
C SER A 56 -13.45 7.34 1.16
N ALA A 57 -13.22 8.64 1.00
CA ALA A 57 -12.39 9.41 1.93
C ALA A 57 -12.93 9.37 3.37
N PHE A 58 -14.24 9.58 3.56
CA PHE A 58 -14.86 9.50 4.90
C PHE A 58 -14.71 8.11 5.54
N GLY A 59 -15.00 7.05 4.78
CA GLY A 59 -14.83 5.68 5.26
C GLY A 59 -13.38 5.38 5.64
N ASN A 60 -12.42 5.86 4.85
CA ASN A 60 -11.00 5.72 5.16
C ASN A 60 -10.63 6.47 6.45
N SER A 61 -11.08 7.71 6.64
CA SER A 61 -10.82 8.47 7.87
C SER A 61 -11.38 7.78 9.12
N PHE A 62 -12.57 7.20 9.03
CA PHE A 62 -13.16 6.45 10.15
C PHE A 62 -12.30 5.24 10.54
N ILE A 63 -11.91 4.41 9.56
CA ILE A 63 -11.08 3.23 9.81
C ILE A 63 -9.69 3.62 10.31
N SER A 64 -9.10 4.68 9.75
CA SER A 64 -7.81 5.24 10.21
C SER A 64 -7.86 5.65 11.68
N ALA A 65 -8.95 6.30 12.12
CA ALA A 65 -9.16 6.65 13.52
C ALA A 65 -9.33 5.41 14.42
N CYS A 66 -10.04 4.37 13.95
CA CYS A 66 -10.14 3.10 14.66
C CYS A 66 -8.76 2.42 14.80
N PHE A 67 -7.93 2.43 13.76
CA PHE A 67 -6.56 1.90 13.82
C PHE A 67 -5.70 2.63 14.84
N ALA A 68 -5.76 3.96 14.84
CA ALA A 68 -5.04 4.78 15.80
C ALA A 68 -5.52 4.51 17.24
N LEU A 69 -6.84 4.37 17.46
CA LEU A 69 -7.41 4.11 18.78
C LEU A 69 -7.08 2.70 19.31
N LEU A 70 -7.21 1.68 18.47
CA LEU A 70 -7.11 0.28 18.89
C LEU A 70 -5.66 -0.20 18.95
N PHE A 71 -4.80 0.26 18.03
CA PHE A 71 -3.44 -0.26 17.86
C PHE A 71 -2.35 0.79 18.11
N GLY A 72 -2.72 2.06 18.35
CA GLY A 72 -1.74 3.15 18.49
C GLY A 72 -0.99 3.47 17.19
N LEU A 73 -1.45 2.96 16.04
CA LEU A 73 -0.83 3.13 14.74
C LEU A 73 -1.64 4.09 13.88
N HIS A 74 -1.03 5.20 13.48
CA HIS A 74 -1.65 6.14 12.57
C HIS A 74 -1.34 5.74 11.12
N ILE A 75 -2.35 5.21 10.41
CA ILE A 75 -2.28 4.90 8.98
C ILE A 75 -3.27 5.83 8.29
N SER A 76 -2.76 6.78 7.50
CA SER A 76 -3.55 7.81 6.82
C SER A 76 -4.44 7.26 5.72
N ASP A 77 -4.01 6.23 5.00
CA ASP A 77 -4.78 5.57 3.93
C ASP A 77 -4.84 4.06 4.10
N THR A 78 -5.73 3.61 4.98
CA THR A 78 -5.98 2.18 5.25
C THR A 78 -6.58 1.42 4.05
N GLN A 79 -7.16 2.12 3.07
CA GLN A 79 -7.89 1.53 1.94
C GLN A 79 -7.17 1.69 0.59
N THR A 80 -5.88 2.01 0.60
CA THR A 80 -5.09 2.12 -0.63
C THR A 80 -4.93 0.79 -1.36
N GLY A 81 -5.02 0.79 -2.69
CA GLY A 81 -4.66 -0.33 -3.56
C GLY A 81 -3.17 -0.38 -3.95
N LEU A 82 -2.44 0.72 -3.74
CA LEU A 82 -1.00 0.79 -3.99
C LEU A 82 -0.24 0.23 -2.78
N ARG A 83 0.35 -0.96 -2.94
CA ARG A 83 1.05 -1.66 -1.85
C ARG A 83 2.28 -2.38 -2.38
N ALA A 84 3.36 -2.39 -1.63
CA ALA A 84 4.50 -3.27 -1.89
C ALA A 84 4.71 -4.24 -0.73
N PHE A 85 4.77 -5.51 -1.06
CA PHE A 85 5.02 -6.60 -0.14
C PHE A 85 6.43 -7.13 -0.38
N SER A 86 7.32 -7.05 0.61
CA SER A 86 8.59 -7.74 0.54
C SER A 86 8.37 -9.25 0.48
N ARG A 87 9.25 -9.98 -0.21
CA ARG A 87 9.15 -11.43 -0.34
C ARG A 87 9.08 -12.14 1.02
N SER A 88 9.82 -11.64 2.01
CA SER A 88 9.91 -12.21 3.34
C SER A 88 8.57 -12.27 4.09
N LEU A 89 7.60 -11.41 3.75
CA LEU A 89 6.24 -11.46 4.30
C LEU A 89 5.48 -12.71 3.87
N PHE A 90 5.92 -13.40 2.81
CA PHE A 90 5.28 -14.60 2.28
C PHE A 90 5.96 -15.91 2.72
N ASN A 91 6.97 -15.86 3.61
CA ASN A 91 7.67 -17.05 4.15
C ASN A 91 6.82 -17.90 5.13
N ILE A 92 5.48 -17.84 5.04
CA ILE A 92 4.55 -18.66 5.85
C ILE A 92 4.03 -19.89 5.06
N LEU A 93 4.55 -20.14 3.86
CA LEU A 93 4.39 -21.43 3.15
C LEU A 93 5.63 -22.29 3.31
#